data_AF-A0A0V9UDE4-F1
#
_entry.id   AF-A0A0V9UDE4-F1
#
_cell.length_a   1.000
_cell.length_b   1.000
_cell.length_c   1.000
_cell.angle_alpha   90.00
_cell.angle_beta   90.00
_cell.angle_gamma   90.00
#
_symmetry.space_group_name_H-M   'P 1'
#
loop_
_entity.id
_entity.type
_entity.pdbx_description
1 polymer ?
#
loop_
_entity_poly.entity_id
_entity_poly.type
_entity_poly.pdbx_seq_one_letter_code
_entity_poly.pdbx_strand_id
1 'polypeptide(L)'
;MKPKNLVVALITAALAAGLVSCGSDERAAPAPTVAPSTIATPATVSVFGEDTTNLVYKINKQNATTIVEAVEERGGTPAQAVAALLAGQAETGWTSGLSLPAPATAIADIYGWRFAYNIGADSTEAVRAATYTFMDNAAGLDVDPGNPVTYALAVQQADTRKYIEDKRFYKNGETATSEYAKAQPIAEAAYAELRNAQ
;
A
#
# COMPACT_ATOMS: atom_id res chain seq x y z
N MET A 1 21.58 23.57 -40.07
CA MET A 1 20.25 23.02 -40.41
C MET A 1 19.32 23.27 -39.23
N LYS A 2 18.11 23.80 -39.47
CA LYS A 2 17.08 24.13 -38.46
C LYS A 2 16.54 22.88 -37.76
N PRO A 3 16.19 22.97 -36.47
CA PRO A 3 14.95 22.38 -35.97
C PRO A 3 13.85 23.46 -35.87
N LYS A 4 12.64 23.06 -36.28
CA LYS A 4 11.40 23.84 -36.27
C LYS A 4 10.64 23.63 -34.95
N ASN A 5 9.97 24.69 -34.54
CA ASN A 5 8.99 24.89 -33.46
C ASN A 5 8.08 23.69 -33.08
N LEU A 6 7.75 23.60 -31.79
CA LEU A 6 6.36 23.75 -31.33
C LEU A 6 6.31 24.33 -29.91
N VAL A 7 5.28 25.12 -29.63
CA VAL A 7 5.18 26.19 -28.63
C VAL A 7 3.79 26.10 -27.96
N VAL A 8 3.74 26.38 -26.64
CA VAL A 8 2.59 26.94 -25.84
C VAL A 8 1.49 25.94 -25.42
N ALA A 9 0.89 25.99 -24.21
CA ALA A 9 0.56 27.15 -23.38
C ALA A 9 0.54 26.88 -21.86
N LEU A 10 0.98 27.88 -21.09
CA LEU A 10 0.59 28.14 -19.70
C LEU A 10 -0.82 28.74 -19.68
N ILE A 11 -1.71 28.26 -18.80
CA ILE A 11 -3.01 28.89 -18.56
C ILE A 11 -2.93 29.71 -17.28
N THR A 12 -2.91 31.02 -17.46
CA THR A 12 -3.15 32.06 -16.45
C THR A 12 -4.62 32.04 -15.99
N ALA A 13 -4.84 31.92 -14.68
CA ALA A 13 -6.14 32.17 -14.06
C ALA A 13 -6.26 33.67 -13.71
N ALA A 14 -7.24 34.35 -14.31
CA ALA A 14 -7.60 35.72 -13.95
C ALA A 14 -8.77 35.70 -12.96
N LEU A 15 -8.54 36.18 -11.73
CA LEU A 15 -9.63 36.60 -10.85
C LEU A 15 -10.15 37.96 -11.32
N ALA A 16 -11.43 38.04 -11.66
CA ALA A 16 -12.13 39.30 -11.84
C ALA A 16 -13.14 39.48 -10.69
N ALA A 17 -12.84 40.43 -9.81
CA ALA A 17 -13.82 41.04 -8.92
C ALA A 17 -14.57 42.13 -9.71
N GLY A 18 -15.91 42.12 -9.64
CA GLY A 18 -16.77 43.14 -10.25
C GLY A 18 -17.75 43.69 -9.23
N LEU A 19 -17.68 45.01 -9.00
CA LEU A 19 -18.54 45.82 -8.15
C LEU A 19 -19.91 46.13 -8.79
N VAL A 20 -20.83 46.58 -7.94
CA VAL A 20 -22.26 46.89 -8.14
C VAL A 20 -22.51 48.08 -9.09
N SER A 21 -23.61 48.05 -9.85
CA SER A 21 -24.30 49.27 -10.36
C SER A 21 -25.81 49.03 -10.56
N CYS A 22 -26.63 49.98 -10.09
CA CYS A 22 -28.10 50.03 -10.20
C CYS A 22 -28.59 50.51 -11.58
N GLY A 23 -29.73 49.99 -12.07
CA GLY A 23 -30.50 50.63 -13.14
C GLY A 23 -31.55 49.77 -13.84
N SER A 24 -32.82 49.97 -13.44
CA SER A 24 -34.12 49.86 -14.13
C SER A 24 -34.52 48.68 -15.03
N ASP A 25 -35.58 48.00 -14.56
CA ASP A 25 -36.66 47.25 -15.25
C ASP A 25 -36.49 46.87 -16.73
N GLU A 26 -36.12 45.62 -16.97
CA GLU A 26 -36.55 44.87 -18.16
C GLU A 26 -36.73 43.40 -17.77
N ARG A 27 -37.90 42.83 -18.13
CA ARG A 27 -38.32 41.49 -17.71
C ARG A 27 -37.46 40.43 -18.40
N ALA A 28 -36.37 40.04 -17.76
CA ALA A 28 -35.48 38.99 -18.24
C ALA A 28 -36.21 37.64 -18.28
N ALA A 29 -36.17 36.98 -19.45
CA ALA A 29 -36.54 35.58 -19.57
C ALA A 29 -35.69 34.74 -18.60
N PRO A 30 -36.23 33.67 -17.98
CA PRO A 30 -35.47 32.85 -17.05
C PRO A 30 -34.24 32.28 -17.75
N ALA A 31 -33.06 32.59 -17.21
CA ALA A 31 -31.80 32.03 -17.68
C ALA A 31 -31.87 30.49 -17.56
N PRO A 32 -31.27 29.75 -18.52
CA PRO A 32 -31.21 28.30 -18.41
C PRO A 32 -30.44 27.93 -17.13
N THR A 33 -31.09 27.20 -16.23
CA THR A 33 -30.47 26.64 -15.03
C THR A 33 -29.36 25.67 -15.47
N VAL A 34 -28.11 26.12 -15.40
CA VAL A 34 -26.96 25.24 -15.54
C VAL A 34 -26.92 24.37 -14.30
N ALA A 35 -27.35 23.12 -14.43
CA ALA A 35 -27.18 22.13 -13.37
C ALA A 35 -25.68 22.04 -13.03
N PRO A 36 -25.30 22.01 -11.74
CA PRO A 36 -23.90 21.84 -11.37
C PRO A 36 -23.42 20.51 -11.93
N SER A 37 -22.44 20.56 -12.83
CA SER A 37 -21.72 19.39 -13.29
C SER A 37 -21.01 18.77 -12.09
N THR A 38 -21.56 17.69 -11.54
CA THR A 38 -20.84 16.79 -10.66
C THR A 38 -19.71 16.18 -11.48
N ILE A 39 -18.49 16.69 -11.29
CA ILE A 39 -17.29 16.01 -11.73
C ILE A 39 -17.27 14.69 -10.93
N ALA A 40 -17.63 13.60 -11.58
CA ALA A 40 -17.45 12.28 -11.01
C ALA A 40 -15.96 12.12 -10.71
N THR A 41 -15.62 11.93 -9.44
CA THR A 41 -14.27 11.56 -9.04
C THR A 41 -13.89 10.31 -9.83
N PRO A 42 -12.73 10.27 -10.52
CA PRO A 42 -12.30 9.07 -11.22
C PRO A 42 -12.36 7.90 -10.24
N ALA A 43 -12.92 6.77 -10.66
CA ALA A 43 -12.89 5.55 -9.85
C ALA A 43 -11.41 5.25 -9.54
N THR A 44 -11.04 5.34 -8.27
CA THR A 44 -9.70 5.00 -7.82
C THR A 44 -9.47 3.53 -8.11
N VAL A 45 -8.48 3.23 -8.94
CA VAL A 45 -8.05 1.84 -9.16
C VAL A 45 -7.58 1.28 -7.82
N SER A 46 -8.12 0.13 -7.44
CA SER A 46 -7.74 -0.56 -6.21
C SER A 46 -6.25 -0.93 -6.24
N VAL A 47 -5.56 -0.77 -5.12
CA VAL A 47 -4.14 -1.12 -5.01
C VAL A 47 -3.89 -2.62 -5.20
N PHE A 48 -4.93 -3.45 -5.01
CA PHE A 48 -4.87 -4.90 -5.22
C PHE A 48 -5.08 -5.30 -6.69
N GLY A 49 -5.40 -4.35 -7.57
CA GLY A 49 -5.63 -4.56 -9.00
C GLY A 49 -7.02 -4.12 -9.46
N GLU A 50 -7.21 -4.07 -10.79
CA GLU A 50 -8.46 -3.58 -11.40
C GLU A 50 -9.57 -4.63 -11.49
N ASP A 51 -9.19 -5.91 -11.59
CA ASP A 51 -10.14 -7.02 -11.76
C ASP A 51 -10.42 -7.73 -10.44
N THR A 52 -11.56 -7.42 -9.83
CA THR A 52 -12.01 -8.03 -8.57
C THR A 52 -12.33 -9.53 -8.68
N THR A 53 -12.45 -10.06 -9.90
CA THR A 53 -12.67 -11.49 -10.14
C THR A 53 -11.37 -12.28 -10.16
N ASN A 54 -10.23 -11.59 -10.37
CA ASN A 54 -8.90 -12.17 -10.42
C ASN A 54 -8.52 -12.82 -9.07
N LEU A 55 -7.96 -14.03 -9.13
CA LEU A 55 -7.55 -14.75 -7.94
C LEU A 55 -6.43 -14.04 -7.17
N VAL A 56 -5.47 -13.43 -7.87
CA VAL A 56 -4.38 -12.65 -7.26
C VAL A 56 -4.95 -11.43 -6.51
N TYR A 57 -5.93 -10.73 -7.11
CA TYR A 57 -6.63 -9.63 -6.42
C TYR A 57 -7.22 -10.12 -5.09
N LYS A 58 -7.97 -11.23 -5.13
CA LYS A 58 -8.65 -11.77 -3.95
C LYS A 58 -7.67 -12.22 -2.88
N ILE A 59 -6.61 -12.94 -3.25
CA ILE A 59 -5.58 -13.42 -2.33
C ILE A 59 -4.88 -12.24 -1.67
N ASN A 60 -4.40 -11.28 -2.48
CA ASN A 60 -3.65 -10.13 -1.97
C ASN A 60 -4.52 -9.27 -1.03
N LYS A 61 -5.76 -8.99 -1.42
CA LYS A 61 -6.70 -8.25 -0.58
C LYS A 61 -7.02 -8.99 0.71
N GLN A 62 -7.29 -10.29 0.65
CA GLN A 62 -7.61 -11.11 1.82
C GLN A 62 -6.42 -11.17 2.79
N ASN A 63 -5.22 -11.39 2.28
CA ASN A 63 -4.01 -11.48 3.09
C ASN A 63 -3.64 -10.13 3.70
N ALA A 64 -3.71 -9.03 2.94
CA ALA A 64 -3.51 -7.69 3.46
C ALA A 64 -4.54 -7.33 4.54
N THR A 65 -5.82 -7.67 4.32
CA THR A 65 -6.88 -7.49 5.34
C THR A 65 -6.52 -8.25 6.63
N THR A 66 -6.12 -9.52 6.48
CA THR A 66 -5.75 -10.38 7.63
C THR A 66 -4.53 -9.83 8.37
N ILE A 67 -3.55 -9.24 7.67
CA ILE A 67 -2.41 -8.56 8.31
C ILE A 67 -2.91 -7.40 9.18
N VAL A 68 -3.73 -6.50 8.63
CA VAL A 68 -4.19 -5.32 9.38
C VAL A 68 -5.03 -5.73 10.59
N GLU A 69 -5.98 -6.64 10.41
CA GLU A 69 -6.81 -7.16 11.50
C GLU A 69 -5.96 -7.81 12.59
N ALA A 70 -4.99 -8.66 12.24
CA ALA A 70 -4.12 -9.31 13.22
C ALA A 70 -3.22 -8.34 13.99
N VAL A 71 -2.77 -7.24 13.37
CA VAL A 71 -2.02 -6.18 14.07
C VAL A 71 -2.93 -5.47 15.08
N GLU A 72 -4.15 -5.12 14.67
CA GLU A 72 -5.11 -4.41 15.54
C GLU A 72 -5.65 -5.28 16.67
N GLU A 73 -5.91 -6.55 16.42
CA GLU A 73 -6.24 -7.55 17.44
C GLU A 73 -5.19 -7.62 18.55
N ARG A 74 -3.92 -7.34 18.21
CA ARG A 74 -2.78 -7.31 19.12
C ARG A 74 -2.53 -5.92 19.73
N GLY A 75 -3.45 -4.97 19.53
CA GLY A 75 -3.35 -3.59 20.02
C GLY A 75 -2.33 -2.72 19.28
N GLY A 76 -1.92 -3.14 18.07
CA GLY A 76 -0.98 -2.39 17.24
C GLY A 76 -1.55 -1.09 16.71
N THR A 77 -0.67 -0.13 16.46
CA THR A 77 -1.01 1.19 15.90
C THR A 77 -1.17 1.12 14.37
N PRO A 78 -1.83 2.13 13.75
CA PRO A 78 -1.89 2.25 12.29
C PRO A 78 -0.51 2.21 11.62
N ALA A 79 0.51 2.83 12.23
CA ALA A 79 1.86 2.83 11.71
C ALA A 79 2.49 1.43 11.71
N GLN A 80 2.23 0.63 12.76
CA GLN A 80 2.66 -0.76 12.82
C GLN A 80 1.92 -1.64 11.80
N ALA A 81 0.63 -1.37 11.55
CA ALA A 81 -0.12 -2.07 10.51
C ALA A 81 0.42 -1.75 9.10
N VAL A 82 0.74 -0.49 8.82
CA VAL A 82 1.41 -0.09 7.57
C VAL A 82 2.78 -0.75 7.45
N ALA A 83 3.58 -0.80 8.51
CA ALA A 83 4.88 -1.45 8.49
C ALA A 83 4.78 -2.96 8.24
N ALA A 84 3.78 -3.63 8.82
CA ALA A 84 3.50 -5.03 8.57
C ALA A 84 3.03 -5.27 7.12
N LEU A 85 2.14 -4.43 6.58
CA LEU A 85 1.76 -4.49 5.16
C LEU A 85 2.95 -4.27 4.24
N LEU A 86 3.81 -3.31 4.57
CA LEU A 86 5.03 -2.99 3.83
C LEU A 86 5.96 -4.20 3.78
N ALA A 87 6.24 -4.81 4.93
CA ALA A 87 7.04 -6.03 4.99
C ALA A 87 6.44 -7.16 4.16
N GLY A 88 5.15 -7.46 4.31
CA GLY A 88 4.48 -8.50 3.52
C GLY A 88 4.52 -8.23 2.01
N GLN A 89 4.40 -6.96 1.60
CA GLN A 89 4.46 -6.56 0.20
C GLN A 89 5.88 -6.67 -0.36
N ALA A 90 6.88 -6.17 0.36
CA ALA A 90 8.27 -6.19 -0.08
C ALA A 90 8.84 -7.61 -0.17
N GLU A 91 8.44 -8.48 0.76
CA GLU A 91 9.01 -9.82 0.89
C GLU A 91 8.35 -10.85 -0.02
N THR A 92 7.03 -10.73 -0.21
CA THR A 92 6.26 -11.78 -0.89
C THR A 92 5.14 -11.26 -1.79
N GLY A 93 4.95 -9.94 -1.89
CA GLY A 93 3.79 -9.37 -2.59
C GLY A 93 2.46 -9.82 -1.96
N TRP A 94 2.43 -9.98 -0.63
CA TRP A 94 1.31 -10.51 0.15
C TRP A 94 0.90 -11.95 -0.18
N THR A 95 1.84 -12.77 -0.67
CA THR A 95 1.59 -14.18 -0.98
C THR A 95 2.41 -15.10 -0.08
N SER A 96 1.75 -15.94 0.72
CA SER A 96 2.41 -16.96 1.52
C SER A 96 2.65 -18.26 0.74
N GLY A 97 3.55 -19.11 1.24
CA GLY A 97 3.83 -20.43 0.66
C GLY A 97 4.79 -20.42 -0.53
N LEU A 98 5.44 -19.29 -0.81
CA LEU A 98 6.45 -19.20 -1.89
C LEU A 98 7.65 -20.09 -1.58
N SER A 99 8.22 -20.73 -2.60
CA SER A 99 9.43 -21.53 -2.43
C SER A 99 10.62 -20.66 -2.04
N LEU A 100 11.41 -21.08 -1.05
CA LEU A 100 12.65 -20.42 -0.68
C LEU A 100 13.78 -20.81 -1.66
N PRO A 101 14.78 -19.93 -1.85
CA PRO A 101 15.93 -20.23 -2.69
C PRO A 101 16.72 -21.43 -2.16
N ALA A 102 17.36 -22.15 -3.08
CA ALA A 102 18.20 -23.30 -2.76
C ALA A 102 19.29 -22.94 -1.71
N PRO A 103 19.69 -23.90 -0.84
CA PRO A 103 19.35 -25.33 -0.85
C PRO A 103 18.07 -25.69 -0.07
N ALA A 104 17.28 -24.71 0.37
CA ALA A 104 16.13 -24.99 1.23
C ALA A 104 14.93 -25.55 0.42
N THR A 105 14.44 -26.74 0.77
CA THR A 105 13.13 -27.27 0.31
C THR A 105 11.95 -26.66 1.08
N ALA A 106 12.18 -25.55 1.77
CA ALA A 106 11.20 -24.91 2.63
C ALA A 106 10.44 -23.82 1.88
N ILE A 107 9.30 -23.44 2.43
CA ILE A 107 8.46 -22.35 1.92
C ILE A 107 8.54 -21.14 2.86
N ALA A 108 8.26 -19.97 2.31
CA ALA A 108 8.17 -18.70 3.01
C ALA A 108 6.76 -18.52 3.61
N ASP A 109 6.68 -17.92 4.80
CA ASP A 109 5.46 -17.26 5.24
C ASP A 109 5.30 -15.89 4.55
N ILE A 110 4.26 -15.14 4.89
CA ILE A 110 3.93 -13.88 4.20
C ILE A 110 4.99 -12.79 4.41
N TYR A 111 5.77 -12.85 5.48
CA TYR A 111 6.89 -11.94 5.74
C TYR A 111 8.20 -12.48 5.19
N GLY A 112 8.14 -13.58 4.46
CA GLY A 112 9.30 -14.22 3.90
C GLY A 112 9.97 -15.23 4.83
N TRP A 113 9.79 -15.14 6.14
CA TRP A 113 10.48 -16.05 7.04
C TRP A 113 10.16 -17.51 6.72
N ARG A 114 11.07 -18.41 7.12
CA ARG A 114 10.80 -19.84 6.98
C ARG A 114 9.48 -20.18 7.65
N PHE A 115 8.59 -20.82 6.88
CA PHE A 115 7.31 -21.29 7.38
C PHE A 115 7.52 -22.31 8.50
N ALA A 116 6.92 -22.05 9.67
CA ALA A 116 7.13 -22.85 10.88
C ALA A 116 5.81 -23.31 11.53
N TYR A 117 4.69 -23.09 10.85
CA TYR A 117 3.35 -23.36 11.40
C TYR A 117 2.85 -24.73 10.92
N ASN A 118 2.11 -25.46 11.77
CA ASN A 118 1.51 -26.75 11.40
C ASN A 118 0.10 -26.54 10.78
N ILE A 119 0.03 -25.70 9.75
CA ILE A 119 -1.21 -25.28 9.05
C ILE A 119 -0.91 -25.06 7.56
N GLY A 120 -1.96 -24.99 6.73
CA GLY A 120 -1.82 -24.74 5.29
C GLY A 120 -1.18 -23.37 5.03
N ALA A 121 -0.13 -23.33 4.21
CA ALA A 121 0.65 -22.11 4.02
C ALA A 121 -0.09 -21.00 3.28
N ASP A 122 -1.06 -21.37 2.45
CA ASP A 122 -1.97 -20.49 1.73
C ASP A 122 -3.19 -20.03 2.57
N SER A 123 -3.29 -20.46 3.83
CA SER A 123 -4.41 -20.10 4.70
C SER A 123 -4.26 -18.71 5.33
N THR A 124 -5.40 -18.05 5.60
CA THR A 124 -5.46 -16.82 6.41
C THR A 124 -4.91 -17.03 7.81
N GLU A 125 -5.02 -18.24 8.36
CA GLU A 125 -4.46 -18.57 9.67
C GLU A 125 -2.94 -18.55 9.68
N ALA A 126 -2.32 -18.93 8.57
CA ALA A 126 -0.88 -18.81 8.43
C ALA A 126 -0.42 -17.36 8.34
N VAL A 127 -1.18 -16.51 7.65
CA VAL A 127 -0.95 -15.08 7.61
C VAL A 127 -1.08 -14.48 9.02
N ARG A 128 -2.17 -14.77 9.74
CA ARG A 128 -2.40 -14.30 11.10
C ARG A 128 -1.27 -14.73 12.05
N ALA A 129 -0.89 -16.01 12.04
CA ALA A 129 0.19 -16.53 12.89
C ALA A 129 1.54 -15.83 12.60
N ALA A 130 1.83 -15.57 11.33
CA ALA A 130 3.02 -14.83 10.93
C ALA A 130 2.95 -13.37 11.40
N THR A 131 1.79 -12.73 11.33
CA THR A 131 1.60 -11.35 11.80
C THR A 131 1.75 -11.25 13.31
N TYR A 132 1.27 -12.24 14.07
CA TYR A 132 1.50 -12.29 15.51
C TYR A 132 3.00 -12.40 15.83
N THR A 133 3.74 -13.21 15.07
CA THR A 133 5.20 -13.29 15.22
C THR A 133 5.88 -11.96 14.88
N PHE A 134 5.41 -11.26 13.83
CA PHE A 134 5.88 -9.91 13.52
C PHE A 134 5.65 -8.94 14.69
N MET A 135 4.47 -9.00 15.31
CA MET A 135 4.15 -8.18 16.49
C MET A 135 4.94 -8.58 17.74
N ASP A 136 5.25 -9.86 17.94
CA ASP A 136 6.11 -10.35 19.02
C ASP A 136 7.54 -9.82 18.87
N ASN A 137 8.09 -9.89 17.65
CA ASN A 137 9.41 -9.35 17.33
C ASN A 137 9.44 -7.83 17.54
N ALA A 138 8.41 -7.12 17.07
CA ALA A 138 8.24 -5.68 17.26
C ALA A 138 8.22 -5.23 18.72
N ALA A 139 7.60 -6.01 19.62
CA ALA A 139 7.51 -5.65 21.04
C ALA A 139 8.88 -5.61 21.76
N GLY A 140 9.90 -6.26 21.20
CA GLY A 140 11.27 -6.25 21.73
C GLY A 140 12.15 -5.11 21.20
N LEU A 141 11.62 -4.24 20.33
CA LEU A 141 12.40 -3.21 19.63
C LEU A 141 12.09 -1.80 20.15
N ASP A 142 13.13 -1.00 20.30
CA ASP A 142 13.03 0.45 20.53
C ASP A 142 13.28 1.18 19.20
N VAL A 143 12.32 1.06 18.29
CA VAL A 143 12.35 1.69 16.96
C VAL A 143 11.03 2.39 16.72
N ASP A 144 11.07 3.63 16.24
CA ASP A 144 9.88 4.43 15.96
C ASP A 144 9.09 3.86 14.76
N PRO A 145 7.82 3.46 14.93
CA PRO A 145 6.98 3.01 13.83
C PRO A 145 6.61 4.14 12.84
N GLY A 146 6.84 5.41 13.20
CA GLY A 146 6.67 6.56 12.30
C GLY A 146 7.58 6.54 11.06
N ASN A 147 8.64 5.74 11.08
CA ASN A 147 9.43 5.39 9.89
C ASN A 147 9.18 3.90 9.53
N PRO A 148 8.18 3.60 8.68
CA PRO A 148 7.73 2.23 8.47
C PRO A 148 8.79 1.35 7.80
N VAL A 149 9.67 1.91 6.96
CA VAL A 149 10.78 1.16 6.32
C VAL A 149 11.80 0.71 7.36
N THR A 150 12.32 1.66 8.16
CA THR A 150 13.31 1.34 9.21
C THR A 150 12.72 0.40 10.25
N TYR A 151 11.48 0.66 10.67
CA TYR A 151 10.77 -0.19 11.63
C TYR A 151 10.59 -1.62 11.11
N ALA A 152 10.04 -1.78 9.90
CA ALA A 152 9.77 -3.09 9.34
C ALA A 152 11.05 -3.92 9.13
N LEU A 153 12.13 -3.30 8.67
CA LEU A 153 13.44 -3.97 8.53
C LEU A 153 14.00 -4.40 9.89
N ALA A 154 13.87 -3.56 10.93
CA ALA A 154 14.30 -3.93 12.27
C ALA A 154 13.51 -5.15 12.81
N VAL A 155 12.19 -5.19 12.58
CA VAL A 155 11.34 -6.33 12.95
C VAL A 155 11.74 -7.60 12.21
N GLN A 156 12.04 -7.50 10.90
CA GLN A 156 12.52 -8.61 10.09
C GLN A 156 13.81 -9.21 10.64
N GLN A 157 14.78 -8.34 10.97
CA GLN A 157 16.09 -8.74 11.47
C GLN A 157 16.04 -9.32 12.89
N ALA A 158 15.01 -9.00 13.68
CA ALA A 158 14.82 -9.54 15.01
C ALA A 158 14.36 -11.02 15.02
N ASP A 159 13.84 -11.54 13.90
CA ASP A 159 13.31 -12.91 13.85
C ASP A 159 14.41 -14.00 13.91
N THR A 160 14.25 -14.93 14.84
CA THR A 160 15.23 -16.01 15.08
C THR A 160 15.29 -17.07 13.99
N ARG A 161 14.29 -17.17 13.09
CA ARG A 161 14.28 -18.06 11.93
C ARG A 161 15.25 -17.59 10.83
N LYS A 162 15.90 -16.45 11.07
CA LYS A 162 16.91 -15.77 10.25
C LYS A 162 16.32 -15.18 8.98
N TYR A 163 16.22 -13.86 8.97
CA TYR A 163 16.06 -13.07 7.76
C TYR A 163 17.28 -13.28 6.83
N ILE A 164 17.04 -13.65 5.57
CA ILE A 164 18.10 -13.91 4.58
C ILE A 164 17.99 -12.87 3.48
N GLU A 165 18.57 -11.70 3.72
CA GLU A 165 18.50 -10.54 2.84
C GLU A 165 19.23 -10.77 1.49
N ASP A 166 20.43 -11.33 1.56
CA ASP A 166 21.35 -11.57 0.43
C ASP A 166 20.83 -12.57 -0.61
N LYS A 167 19.81 -13.37 -0.24
CA LYS A 167 19.18 -14.35 -1.13
C LYS A 167 17.78 -13.99 -1.60
N ARG A 168 17.24 -12.84 -1.20
CA ARG A 168 15.86 -12.44 -1.53
C ARG A 168 15.79 -11.47 -2.69
N PHE A 169 16.70 -10.51 -2.71
CA PHE A 169 16.71 -9.42 -3.69
C PHE A 169 17.75 -9.71 -4.77
N TYR A 170 17.48 -10.72 -5.61
CA TYR A 170 18.42 -11.26 -6.61
C TYR A 170 18.40 -10.54 -7.97
N LYS A 171 18.27 -9.21 -8.00
CA LYS A 171 18.61 -8.41 -9.19
C LYS A 171 19.68 -7.39 -8.86
N ASN A 172 20.58 -7.16 -9.82
CA ASN A 172 21.74 -6.27 -9.65
C ASN A 172 21.33 -4.91 -9.08
N GLY A 173 21.76 -4.62 -7.86
CA GLY A 173 21.57 -3.32 -7.20
C GLY A 173 20.32 -3.20 -6.32
N GLU A 174 19.51 -4.26 -6.17
CA GLU A 174 18.42 -4.28 -5.20
C GLU A 174 18.96 -4.52 -3.78
N THR A 175 18.44 -3.78 -2.81
CA THR A 175 18.73 -3.88 -1.38
C THR A 175 17.40 -4.04 -0.63
N ALA A 176 17.37 -4.59 0.59
CA ALA A 176 16.10 -4.62 1.33
C ALA A 176 15.51 -3.22 1.48
N THR A 177 16.35 -2.23 1.80
CA THR A 177 15.93 -0.83 1.88
C THR A 177 15.27 -0.34 0.59
N SER A 178 15.79 -0.66 -0.59
CA SER A 178 15.20 -0.22 -1.86
C SER A 178 13.87 -0.90 -2.15
N GLU A 179 13.74 -2.20 -1.86
CA GLU A 179 12.46 -2.91 -2.08
C GLU A 179 11.39 -2.48 -1.07
N TYR A 180 11.78 -2.24 0.18
CA TYR A 180 10.88 -1.72 1.21
C TYR A 180 10.41 -0.30 0.86
N ALA A 181 11.29 0.54 0.34
CA ALA A 181 10.93 1.88 -0.14
C ALA A 181 9.96 1.83 -1.33
N LYS A 182 10.12 0.86 -2.26
CA LYS A 182 9.16 0.65 -3.37
C LYS A 182 7.81 0.15 -2.88
N ALA A 183 7.80 -0.71 -1.85
CA ALA A 183 6.60 -1.29 -1.27
C ALA A 183 5.82 -0.29 -0.40
N GLN A 184 6.50 0.68 0.22
CA GLN A 184 5.89 1.66 1.13
C GLN A 184 4.62 2.34 0.57
N PRO A 185 4.64 3.01 -0.60
CA PRO A 185 3.43 3.68 -1.10
C PRO A 185 2.28 2.69 -1.39
N ILE A 186 2.59 1.43 -1.73
CA ILE A 186 1.59 0.38 -1.97
C ILE A 186 0.94 -0.04 -0.64
N ALA A 187 1.75 -0.20 0.41
CA ALA A 187 1.27 -0.54 1.75
C ALA A 187 0.41 0.57 2.38
N GLU A 188 0.83 1.83 2.24
CA GLU A 188 0.06 3.00 2.69
C GLU A 188 -1.29 3.09 1.97
N ALA A 189 -1.29 2.91 0.64
CA ALA A 189 -2.52 2.89 -0.15
C ALA A 189 -3.43 1.71 0.23
N ALA A 190 -2.88 0.52 0.49
CA ALA A 190 -3.64 -0.63 0.94
C ALA A 190 -4.28 -0.42 2.31
N TYR A 191 -3.52 0.11 3.27
CA TYR A 191 -4.08 0.42 4.58
C TYR A 191 -5.24 1.42 4.46
N ALA A 192 -5.05 2.50 3.68
CA ALA A 192 -6.08 3.50 3.44
C ALA A 192 -7.31 2.90 2.74
N GLU A 193 -7.14 2.10 1.68
CA GLU A 193 -8.25 1.44 0.99
C GLU A 193 -9.03 0.50 1.92
N LEU A 194 -8.33 -0.33 2.71
CA LEU A 194 -8.95 -1.31 3.60
C LEU A 194 -9.71 -0.67 4.76
N ARG A 195 -9.20 0.44 5.33
CA ARG A 195 -9.83 1.11 6.48
C ARG A 195 -10.85 2.18 6.10
N ASN A 196 -10.76 2.76 4.89
CA ASN A 196 -11.80 3.66 4.37
C ASN A 196 -13.00 2.90 3.79
N ALA A 197 -12.89 1.59 3.55
CA ALA A 197 -13.95 0.75 3.03
C ALA A 197 -14.84 0.11 4.12
N GLN A 198 -14.56 0.36 5.40
CA GLN A 198 -15.32 -0.12 6.57
C GLN A 198 -16.26 0.96 7.10
#